data_AF-A0A3Q8XPF8-F1
#
_entry.id   AF-A0A3Q8XPF8-F1
#
_cell.length_a   1.000
_cell.length_b   1.000
_cell.length_c   1.000
_cell.angle_alpha   90.00
_cell.angle_beta   90.00
_cell.angle_gamma   90.00
#
_symmetry.space_group_name_H-M   'P 1'
#
loop_
_entity.id
_entity.type
_entity.pdbx_description
1 polymer ?
#
loop_
_entity_poly.entity_id
_entity_poly.type
_entity_poly.pdbx_seq_one_letter_code
_entity_poly.pdbx_strand_id
1 'polypeptide(L)'
;MIKLGHWRGAFAVVSVAMLFLPALAMTVSTDIVWGVEDFLAAAAILAFVWLAIEMSVRLLPGTRARVAASAAAILVALTIWAHLAVGVF
;
A
#
# COMPACT_ATOMS: atom_id res chain seq x y z
N MET A 1 -18.64 -15.91 10.36
CA MET A 1 -17.68 -15.07 11.11
C MET A 1 -16.29 -15.32 10.54
N ILE A 2 -15.70 -14.34 9.86
CA ILE A 2 -14.31 -14.46 9.38
C ILE A 2 -13.42 -14.38 10.63
N LYS A 3 -12.82 -15.50 11.03
CA LYS A 3 -11.77 -15.50 12.07
C LYS A 3 -10.67 -14.55 11.58
N LEU A 4 -10.35 -13.56 12.41
CA LEU A 4 -9.45 -12.48 12.10
C LEU A 4 -7.97 -12.96 12.11
N GLY A 5 -7.63 -13.85 11.19
CA GLY A 5 -6.34 -14.54 11.18
C GLY A 5 -5.28 -13.76 10.43
N HIS A 6 -4.27 -13.26 11.15
CA HIS A 6 -2.91 -12.90 10.72
C HIS A 6 -2.71 -11.87 9.59
N TRP A 7 -3.65 -11.69 8.66
CA TRP A 7 -3.47 -10.92 7.43
C TRP A 7 -3.30 -9.42 7.69
N ARG A 8 -3.97 -8.87 8.72
CA ARG A 8 -3.79 -7.46 9.11
C ARG A 8 -2.35 -7.22 9.59
N GLY A 9 -1.84 -8.12 10.41
CA GLY A 9 -0.45 -8.09 10.88
C GLY A 9 0.53 -8.30 9.72
N ALA A 10 0.26 -9.25 8.84
CA ALA A 10 1.07 -9.48 7.65
C ALA A 10 1.13 -8.25 6.75
N PHE A 11 0.00 -7.57 6.51
CA PHE A 11 -0.03 -6.34 5.73
C PHE A 11 0.81 -5.24 6.38
N ALA A 12 0.69 -5.05 7.70
CA ALA A 12 1.48 -4.06 8.43
C ALA A 12 2.99 -4.37 8.35
N VAL A 13 3.38 -5.63 8.55
CA VAL A 13 4.78 -6.08 8.44
C VAL A 13 5.33 -5.86 7.03
N VAL A 14 4.57 -6.24 6.00
CA VAL A 14 4.97 -6.03 4.59
C VAL A 14 5.09 -4.54 4.28
N SER A 15 4.16 -3.71 4.78
CA SER A 15 4.19 -2.25 4.57
C SER A 15 5.44 -1.62 5.18
N VAL A 16 5.78 -2.00 6.42
CA VAL A 16 6.99 -1.55 7.09
C VAL A 16 8.23 -2.03 6.33
N ALA A 17 8.30 -3.30 5.97
CA ALA A 17 9.41 -3.85 5.18
C ALA A 17 9.58 -3.12 3.83
N MET A 18 8.47 -2.76 3.18
CA MET A 18 8.47 -2.02 1.91
C MET A 18 9.01 -0.60 2.05
N LEU A 19 8.79 0.07 3.19
CA LEU A 19 9.42 1.35 3.50
C LEU A 19 10.89 1.19 3.93
N PHE A 20 11.26 0.09 4.57
CA PHE A 20 12.66 -0.16 4.92
C PHE A 20 13.54 -0.43 3.69
N LEU A 21 12.99 -0.97 2.61
CA LEU A 21 13.71 -1.23 1.36
C LEU A 21 14.42 0.02 0.79
N PRO A 22 13.74 1.14 0.51
CA PRO A 22 14.42 2.36 0.04
C PRO A 22 15.35 2.95 1.09
N ALA A 23 14.97 2.93 2.38
CA ALA A 23 15.85 3.41 3.46
C ALA A 23 17.18 2.66 3.50
N LEU A 24 17.15 1.33 3.34
CA LEU A 24 18.35 0.51 3.25
C LEU A 24 19.10 0.78 1.94
N ALA A 25 18.39 0.90 0.82
CA ALA A 25 18.99 1.14 -0.49
C ALA A 25 19.80 2.45 -0.54
N MET A 26 19.32 3.52 0.12
CA MET A 26 20.06 4.79 0.27
C MET A 26 21.37 4.66 1.06
N THR A 27 21.52 3.61 1.89
CA THR A 27 22.80 3.36 2.60
C THR A 27 23.82 2.65 1.73
N VAL A 28 23.37 1.98 0.65
CA VAL A 28 24.21 1.17 -0.24
C VAL A 28 24.56 1.92 -1.52
N SER A 29 23.68 2.80 -2.01
CA SER A 29 23.87 3.58 -3.24
C SER A 29 23.53 5.05 -3.06
N THR A 30 24.28 5.91 -3.75
CA THR A 30 24.01 7.35 -3.85
C THR A 30 23.05 7.71 -4.98
N ASP A 31 22.75 6.76 -5.87
CA ASP A 31 21.84 6.98 -7.00
C ASP A 31 20.36 6.90 -6.60
N ILE A 32 20.08 6.32 -5.42
CA ILE A 32 18.73 6.22 -4.86
C ILE A 32 18.60 7.32 -3.82
N VAL A 33 17.77 8.32 -4.11
CA VAL A 33 17.57 9.48 -3.25
C VAL A 33 16.08 9.61 -2.96
N TRP A 34 15.66 9.15 -1.80
CA TRP A 34 14.29 9.35 -1.29
C TRP A 34 14.31 10.45 -0.22
N GLY A 35 13.47 11.46 -0.41
CA GLY A 35 13.16 12.46 0.61
C GLY A 35 12.16 11.94 1.64
N VAL A 36 11.96 12.70 2.72
CA VAL A 36 10.97 12.36 3.77
C VAL A 36 9.57 12.33 3.17
N GLU A 37 9.29 13.20 2.20
CA GLU A 37 8.08 13.26 1.41
C GLU A 37 7.77 11.95 0.68
N ASP A 38 8.77 11.24 0.15
CA ASP A 38 8.58 9.97 -0.54
C ASP A 38 8.15 8.87 0.42
N PHE A 39 8.77 8.81 1.60
CA PHE A 39 8.36 7.88 2.66
C PHE A 39 6.94 8.18 3.14
N LEU A 40 6.59 9.45 3.33
CA LEU A 40 5.24 9.85 3.73
C LEU A 40 4.21 9.51 2.64
N ALA A 41 4.52 9.78 1.37
CA ALA A 41 3.66 9.42 0.25
C ALA A 41 3.45 7.90 0.16
N ALA A 42 4.53 7.13 0.22
CA ALA A 42 4.46 5.66 0.21
C ALA A 42 3.66 5.11 1.41
N ALA A 43 3.89 5.64 2.62
CA ALA A 43 3.14 5.25 3.81
C ALA A 43 1.65 5.60 3.69
N ALA A 44 1.32 6.77 3.15
CA ALA A 44 -0.06 7.19 2.92
C ALA A 44 -0.77 6.30 1.90
N ILE A 45 -0.10 5.94 0.80
CA ILE A 45 -0.64 5.00 -0.21
C ILE A 45 -0.92 3.63 0.41
N LEU A 46 0.03 3.09 1.20
CA LEU A 46 -0.15 1.81 1.89
C LEU A 46 -1.29 1.85 2.91
N ALA A 47 -1.39 2.93 3.68
CA ALA A 47 -2.48 3.13 4.64
C ALA A 47 -3.84 3.23 3.93
N PHE A 48 -3.90 3.92 2.79
CA PHE A 48 -5.10 3.98 1.96
C PHE A 48 -5.54 2.59 1.49
N VAL A 49 -4.61 1.78 0.97
CA VAL A 49 -4.93 0.40 0.55
C VAL A 49 -5.45 -0.43 1.72
N TRP A 50 -4.80 -0.36 2.88
CA TRP A 50 -5.23 -1.08 4.07
C TRP A 50 -6.66 -0.69 4.48
N LEU A 51 -6.92 0.61 4.60
CA LEU A 51 -8.24 1.13 4.96
C LEU A 51 -9.30 0.74 3.93
N ALA A 52 -9.00 0.86 2.64
CA ALA A 52 -9.95 0.55 1.57
C ALA A 52 -10.33 -0.95 1.57
N ILE A 53 -9.36 -1.85 1.77
CA ILE A 53 -9.61 -3.30 1.88
C ILE A 53 -10.39 -3.60 3.18
N GLU A 54 -10.02 -2.97 4.29
CA GLU A 54 -10.72 -3.17 5.56
C GLU A 54 -12.18 -2.69 5.48
N MET A 55 -12.43 -1.55 4.83
CA MET A 55 -13.76 -1.03 4.58
C MET A 55 -14.54 -1.92 3.59
N SER A 56 -13.90 -2.43 2.54
CA SER A 56 -14.57 -3.33 1.60
C SER A 56 -15.11 -4.58 2.31
N VAL A 57 -14.28 -5.20 3.17
CA VAL A 57 -14.66 -6.39 3.95
C VAL A 57 -15.78 -6.10 4.95
N ARG A 58 -15.78 -4.91 5.59
CA ARG A 58 -16.77 -4.53 6.60
C ARG A 58 -18.11 -4.10 6.00
N LEU A 59 -18.08 -3.33 4.93
CA LEU A 59 -19.24 -2.58 4.45
C LEU A 59 -19.93 -3.24 3.26
N LEU A 60 -19.20 -3.99 2.42
CA LEU A 60 -19.77 -4.51 1.19
C LEU A 60 -20.40 -5.90 1.37
N PRO A 61 -21.62 -6.11 0.83
CA PRO A 61 -22.26 -7.42 0.81
C PRO A 61 -21.66 -8.29 -0.30
N GLY A 62 -21.28 -9.52 0.05
CA GLY A 62 -20.85 -10.53 -0.91
C GLY A 62 -19.38 -10.45 -1.34
N THR A 63 -18.79 -11.61 -1.61
CA THR A 63 -17.36 -11.75 -1.94
C THR A 63 -16.97 -11.01 -3.21
N ARG A 64 -17.83 -11.01 -4.24
CA ARG A 64 -17.54 -10.35 -5.52
C ARG A 64 -17.38 -8.84 -5.36
N ALA A 65 -18.29 -8.18 -4.63
CA ALA A 65 -18.21 -6.74 -4.39
C ALA A 65 -16.95 -6.37 -3.58
N ARG A 66 -16.61 -7.18 -2.56
CA ARG A 66 -15.39 -6.99 -1.76
C ARG A 66 -14.13 -7.07 -2.60
N VAL A 67 -14.01 -8.12 -3.43
CA VAL A 67 -12.85 -8.32 -4.32
C VAL A 67 -12.75 -7.18 -5.33
N ALA A 68 -13.87 -6.78 -5.96
CA ALA A 68 -13.88 -5.69 -6.93
C ALA A 68 -13.43 -4.35 -6.31
N ALA A 69 -13.95 -4.00 -5.13
CA ALA A 69 -13.57 -2.77 -4.44
C ALA A 69 -12.10 -2.79 -3.97
N SER A 70 -11.63 -3.91 -3.42
CA SER A 70 -10.23 -4.07 -3.03
C SER A 70 -9.29 -3.97 -4.23
N ALA A 71 -9.64 -4.60 -5.36
CA ALA A 71 -8.86 -4.52 -6.59
C ALA A 71 -8.82 -3.09 -7.15
N ALA A 72 -9.96 -2.39 -7.16
CA ALA A 72 -10.02 -0.99 -7.57
C ALA A 72 -9.14 -0.10 -6.68
N ALA A 73 -9.15 -0.27 -5.36
CA ALA A 73 -8.29 0.48 -4.45
C ALA A 73 -6.80 0.22 -4.70
N ILE A 74 -6.40 -1.02 -4.96
CA ILE A 74 -5.03 -1.37 -5.33
C ILE A 74 -4.64 -0.72 -6.66
N LEU A 75 -5.52 -0.71 -7.67
CA LEU A 75 -5.25 -0.06 -8.96
C LEU A 75 -5.08 1.46 -8.81
N VAL A 76 -5.89 2.10 -7.96
CA VAL A 76 -5.72 3.53 -7.64
C VAL A 76 -4.36 3.78 -6.98
N ALA A 77 -4.00 2.96 -5.98
CA ALA A 77 -2.71 3.06 -5.31
C ALA A 77 -1.52 2.88 -6.26
N LEU A 78 -1.58 1.90 -7.17
CA LEU A 78 -0.56 1.67 -8.19
C LEU A 78 -0.48 2.82 -9.20
N THR A 79 -1.62 3.40 -9.58
CA THR A 79 -1.66 4.57 -10.46
C THR A 79 -0.99 5.77 -9.80
N ILE A 80 -1.33 6.05 -8.53
CA ILE A 80 -0.71 7.14 -7.77
C ILE A 80 0.79 6.90 -7.63
N TRP A 81 1.18 5.68 -7.24
CA TRP A 81 2.59 5.32 -7.14
C TRP A 81 3.34 5.52 -8.45
N ALA A 82 2.80 5.04 -9.57
CA ALA A 82 3.44 5.17 -10.87
C ALA A 82 3.59 6.64 -11.28
N HIS A 83 2.57 7.46 -11.04
CA HIS A 83 2.66 8.90 -11.29
C HIS A 83 3.77 9.56 -10.44
N LEU A 84 3.82 9.27 -9.14
CA LEU A 84 4.85 9.84 -8.25
C LEU A 84 6.26 9.32 -8.55
N ALA A 85 6.40 8.05 -8.92
CA ALA A 85 7.70 7.40 -9.10
C ALA A 85 8.34 7.66 -10.47
N VAL A 86 7.53 7.68 -11.53
CA VAL A 86 8.04 7.77 -12.93
C VAL A 86 7.33 8.83 -13.77
N GLY A 87 6.35 9.56 -13.24
CA GLY A 87 5.70 10.66 -13.97
C GLY A 87 4.91 10.18 -15.20
N VAL A 88 4.12 9.10 -15.07
CA VAL A 88 3.34 8.53 -16.19
C VAL A 88 2.33 9.51 -16.78
N PHE A 89 1.94 10.55 -16.04
CA PHE A 89 0.94 11.56 -16.41
C PHE A 89 1.44 12.95 -16.08
#